data_AF-A0A2Z5UVC6-F1
#
_entry.id   AF-A0A2Z5UVC6-F1
#
_cell.length_a   1.000
_cell.length_b   1.000
_cell.length_c   1.000
_cell.angle_alpha   90.00
_cell.angle_beta   90.00
_cell.angle_gamma   90.00
#
_symmetry.space_group_name_H-M   'P 1'
#
loop_
_entity.id
_entity.type
_entity.pdbx_description
1 polymer ?
#
loop_
_entity_poly.entity_id
_entity_poly.type
_entity_poly.pdbx_seq_one_letter_code
_entity_poly.pdbx_strand_id
1 'polypeptide(L)'
;MNDQRKVKRPPSLLERAADMFGLDPAANAPTIDVSNLPPEAPKKAKKAQAEPVAEVLPPEAIAPASPTVETAPTPQPSPRKEIAKAAPAIVPTRQGTINRERLASRGMIVPGTPVTGISEEYRIVKRELIRNFGGVGNRPILPRGHRVLIASANPGEGKTFSAVNLALSLAVEADHDVLLIDADIAKPSVLEALGLEDGPGLMDALADAHLPLGDCLIQTDIPGLKVMPAGTGHMHDTELLASARTDALLAQLEQGAPGRILIIDSPPVLAASPAAVLAGHVGQTIMVVRADETLESALRDAIGLMGACPHIQLLLNGVKFSPGGRRFGTYYGQGGA
;
A
#
# COMPACT_ATOMS: atom_id res chain seq x y z
N MET A 1 8.47 67.93 -20.03
CA MET A 1 7.35 67.22 -20.68
C MET A 1 7.75 65.76 -20.85
N ASN A 2 7.18 64.86 -20.06
CA ASN A 2 7.05 63.44 -20.42
C ASN A 2 5.91 62.84 -19.58
N ASP A 3 4.73 62.78 -20.19
CA ASP A 3 3.48 62.22 -19.67
C ASP A 3 3.56 60.69 -19.78
N GLN A 4 3.98 60.00 -18.72
CA GLN A 4 3.86 58.54 -18.62
C GLN A 4 2.50 58.18 -18.04
N ARG A 5 1.47 58.11 -18.89
CA ARG A 5 0.18 57.50 -18.52
C ARG A 5 0.37 56.01 -18.28
N LYS A 6 0.18 55.56 -17.04
CA LYS A 6 0.06 54.14 -16.69
C LYS A 6 -1.14 53.55 -17.43
N VAL A 7 -0.88 52.67 -18.39
CA VAL A 7 -1.92 51.85 -19.02
C VAL A 7 -2.46 50.89 -17.96
N LYS A 8 -3.71 51.09 -17.52
CA LYS A 8 -4.39 50.16 -16.61
C LYS A 8 -4.69 48.86 -17.38
N ARG A 9 -4.11 47.75 -16.92
CA ARG A 9 -4.41 46.41 -17.43
C ARG A 9 -5.86 46.07 -17.07
N PRO A 10 -6.64 45.45 -17.98
CA PRO A 10 -7.98 44.98 -17.63
C PRO A 10 -7.89 43.89 -16.54
N PRO A 11 -8.85 43.84 -15.60
CA PRO A 11 -8.83 42.89 -14.51
C PRO A 11 -8.96 41.47 -15.04
N SER A 12 -8.16 40.59 -14.47
CA SER A 12 -8.11 39.16 -14.74
C SER A 12 -9.43 38.47 -14.36
N LEU A 13 -9.66 37.27 -14.91
CA LEU A 13 -10.87 36.50 -14.60
C LEU A 13 -10.97 36.13 -13.11
N LEU A 14 -9.83 36.00 -12.43
CA LEU A 14 -9.76 35.74 -11.00
C LEU A 14 -10.16 36.97 -10.17
N GLU A 15 -9.71 38.16 -10.57
CA GLU A 15 -10.10 39.42 -9.90
C GLU A 15 -11.59 39.72 -10.07
N ARG A 16 -12.16 39.41 -11.25
CA ARG A 16 -13.62 39.56 -11.46
C ARG A 16 -14.45 38.58 -10.65
N ALA A 17 -13.96 37.35 -10.47
CA ALA A 17 -14.62 36.35 -9.63
C ALA A 17 -14.54 36.75 -8.15
N ALA A 18 -13.40 37.27 -7.69
CA ALA A 18 -13.20 37.73 -6.33
C ALA A 18 -14.16 38.90 -5.97
N ASP A 19 -14.31 39.88 -6.86
CA ASP A 19 -15.29 40.97 -6.69
C ASP A 19 -16.74 40.47 -6.65
N MET A 20 -17.08 39.49 -7.49
CA MET A 20 -18.44 38.95 -7.59
C MET A 20 -18.86 38.15 -6.34
N PHE A 21 -17.89 37.62 -5.59
CA PHE A 21 -18.13 36.83 -4.37
C PHE A 21 -17.66 37.54 -3.08
N GLY A 22 -17.28 38.82 -3.14
CA GLY A 22 -16.92 39.62 -1.97
C GLY A 22 -15.63 39.18 -1.27
N LEU A 23 -14.72 38.52 -1.97
CA LEU A 23 -13.47 37.99 -1.46
C LEU A 23 -12.32 38.96 -1.78
N ASP A 24 -12.24 40.09 -1.07
CA ASP A 24 -11.11 41.01 -1.22
C ASP A 24 -9.94 40.57 -0.31
N PRO A 25 -8.85 39.99 -0.86
CA PRO A 25 -7.70 39.55 -0.06
C PRO A 25 -6.90 40.72 0.53
N ALA A 26 -7.10 41.97 0.07
CA ALA A 26 -6.42 43.14 0.62
C ALA A 26 -7.10 43.70 1.89
N ALA A 27 -8.39 43.40 2.11
CA ALA A 27 -9.13 43.93 3.26
C ALA A 27 -8.95 43.10 4.55
N ASN A 28 -8.56 41.83 4.46
CA ASN A 28 -8.57 40.88 5.58
C ASN A 28 -7.22 40.17 5.85
N ALA A 29 -6.10 40.69 5.34
CA ALA A 29 -4.79 40.15 5.68
C ALA A 29 -4.31 40.68 7.06
N PRO A 30 -3.95 39.82 8.03
CA PRO A 30 -3.32 40.28 9.27
C PRO A 30 -1.94 40.88 8.96
N THR A 31 -1.72 42.13 9.36
CA THR A 31 -0.43 42.82 9.26
C THR A 31 0.55 42.23 10.26
N ILE A 32 1.61 41.58 9.76
CA ILE A 32 2.74 41.13 10.57
C ILE A 32 3.73 42.31 10.72
N ASP A 33 3.99 42.72 11.95
CA ASP A 33 5.00 43.73 12.27
C ASP A 33 6.41 43.14 12.14
N VAL A 34 7.13 43.56 11.10
CA VAL A 34 8.47 43.08 10.72
C VAL A 34 9.61 43.87 11.36
N SER A 35 9.32 44.78 12.29
CA SER A 35 10.32 45.66 12.91
C SER A 35 11.29 44.97 13.88
N ASN A 36 11.08 43.69 14.22
CA ASN A 36 11.92 42.94 15.18
C ASN A 36 12.48 41.60 14.66
N LEU A 37 12.78 41.48 13.37
CA LEU A 37 13.47 40.30 12.83
C LEU A 37 15.01 40.41 12.98
N PRO A 38 15.70 39.39 13.53
CA PRO A 38 17.16 39.38 13.59
C PRO A 38 17.78 39.23 12.18
N PRO A 39 18.96 39.81 11.92
CA PRO A 39 19.56 39.82 10.58
C PRO A 39 20.02 38.42 10.14
N GLU A 40 19.68 38.04 8.90
CA GLU A 40 20.13 36.79 8.26
C GLU A 40 21.65 36.78 8.00
N ALA A 41 22.28 35.62 8.23
CA ALA A 41 23.70 35.39 7.99
C ALA A 41 24.02 35.28 6.47
N PRO A 42 25.21 35.75 6.02
CA PRO A 42 25.54 35.81 4.61
C PRO A 42 25.82 34.42 3.99
N LYS A 43 25.22 34.19 2.81
CA LYS A 43 25.39 32.97 2.00
C LYS A 43 26.80 32.90 1.39
N LYS A 44 27.53 31.80 1.65
CA LYS A 44 28.83 31.50 1.04
C LYS A 44 28.69 31.12 -0.44
N ALA A 45 29.53 31.72 -1.28
CA ALA A 45 29.61 31.50 -2.72
C ALA A 45 30.16 30.11 -3.11
N LYS A 46 29.66 29.58 -4.23
CA LYS A 46 30.11 28.34 -4.89
C LYS A 46 31.56 28.50 -5.41
N LYS A 47 32.41 27.49 -5.17
CA LYS A 47 33.76 27.37 -5.76
C LYS A 47 33.72 26.46 -6.99
N ALA A 48 34.48 26.87 -8.01
CA ALA A 48 34.56 26.31 -9.35
C ALA A 48 35.26 24.94 -9.42
N GLN A 49 34.90 24.16 -10.45
CA GLN A 49 35.50 22.91 -10.87
C GLN A 49 36.89 23.14 -11.49
N ALA A 50 37.80 22.19 -11.30
CA ALA A 50 39.09 22.10 -11.99
C ALA A 50 39.18 20.75 -12.73
N GLU A 51 39.64 20.80 -13.98
CA GLU A 51 39.88 19.67 -14.89
C GLU A 51 41.11 18.84 -14.46
N PRO A 52 41.15 17.53 -14.77
CA PRO A 52 42.40 16.77 -14.71
C PRO A 52 43.05 16.63 -16.10
N VAL A 53 44.37 16.81 -16.09
CA VAL A 53 45.32 16.73 -17.19
C VAL A 53 45.52 15.28 -17.64
N ALA A 54 45.58 15.06 -18.95
CA ALA A 54 45.97 13.80 -19.58
C ALA A 54 47.50 13.68 -19.70
N GLU A 55 48.05 12.51 -19.36
CA GLU A 55 49.44 12.15 -19.67
C GLU A 55 49.45 10.83 -20.45
N VAL A 56 50.16 10.84 -21.57
CA VAL A 56 50.27 9.78 -22.57
C VAL A 56 51.69 9.21 -22.53
N LEU A 57 51.84 7.88 -22.53
CA LEU A 57 53.09 7.20 -22.91
C LEU A 57 52.82 6.06 -23.93
N PRO A 58 53.79 5.74 -24.82
CA PRO A 58 53.60 4.99 -26.07
C PRO A 58 53.82 3.45 -25.95
N PRO A 59 53.63 2.66 -27.04
CA PRO A 59 53.31 1.24 -26.97
C PRO A 59 54.52 0.31 -27.11
N GLU A 60 54.43 -0.90 -26.55
CA GLU A 60 55.33 -2.01 -26.84
C GLU A 60 54.57 -3.33 -27.01
N ALA A 61 55.18 -4.26 -27.74
CA ALA A 61 54.56 -5.22 -28.65
C ALA A 61 53.90 -6.48 -28.02
N ILE A 62 52.92 -7.01 -28.77
CA ILE A 62 52.20 -8.29 -28.66
C ILE A 62 53.15 -9.40 -29.21
N ALA A 63 53.35 -10.62 -28.67
CA ALA A 63 52.49 -11.77 -28.34
C ALA A 63 53.42 -12.98 -27.98
N PRO A 64 52.95 -14.24 -27.79
CA PRO A 64 51.75 -14.76 -27.11
C PRO A 64 52.07 -15.97 -26.18
N ALA A 65 51.18 -16.29 -25.22
CA ALA A 65 51.05 -17.66 -24.70
C ALA A 65 49.64 -17.89 -24.14
N SER A 66 49.10 -19.07 -24.46
CA SER A 66 47.70 -19.50 -24.49
C SER A 66 46.96 -19.58 -23.14
N PRO A 67 45.62 -19.63 -23.14
CA PRO A 67 44.80 -19.35 -21.96
C PRO A 67 44.52 -20.60 -21.12
N THR A 68 44.72 -20.49 -19.81
CA THR A 68 44.03 -21.33 -18.82
C THR A 68 42.70 -20.68 -18.49
N VAL A 69 41.62 -21.41 -18.77
CA VAL A 69 40.25 -21.08 -18.38
C VAL A 69 40.13 -21.21 -16.87
N GLU A 70 40.14 -20.08 -16.16
CA GLU A 70 39.73 -20.01 -14.76
C GLU A 70 38.24 -19.69 -14.71
N THR A 71 37.49 -20.63 -14.13
CA THR A 71 36.05 -20.64 -14.01
C THR A 71 35.54 -19.46 -13.19
N ALA A 72 34.52 -18.78 -13.70
CA ALA A 72 33.81 -17.68 -13.06
C ALA A 72 33.34 -18.03 -11.63
N PRO A 73 33.41 -17.09 -10.66
CA PRO A 73 32.88 -17.32 -9.33
C PRO A 73 31.35 -17.33 -9.35
N THR A 74 30.79 -18.38 -8.76
CA THR A 74 29.37 -18.56 -8.44
C THR A 74 28.78 -17.36 -7.68
N PRO A 75 27.51 -16.99 -7.93
CA PRO A 75 26.85 -15.90 -7.21
C PRO A 75 26.69 -16.24 -5.72
N GLN A 76 27.21 -15.36 -4.87
CA GLN A 76 26.99 -15.42 -3.42
C GLN A 76 25.51 -15.22 -3.10
N PRO A 77 24.90 -16.07 -2.25
CA PRO A 77 23.52 -15.88 -1.80
C PRO A 77 23.41 -14.64 -0.92
N SER A 78 22.34 -13.87 -1.12
CA SER A 78 22.03 -12.64 -0.40
C SER A 78 21.94 -12.87 1.13
N PRO A 79 22.32 -11.88 1.97
CA PRO A 79 22.45 -12.02 3.44
C PRO A 79 21.13 -12.14 4.21
N ARG A 80 20.06 -12.71 3.63
CA ARG A 80 18.76 -12.93 4.29
C ARG A 80 18.57 -14.32 4.90
N LYS A 81 19.57 -15.22 4.81
CA LYS A 81 19.42 -16.63 5.26
C LYS A 81 20.00 -16.96 6.63
N GLU A 82 20.67 -16.03 7.29
CA GLU A 82 21.20 -16.24 8.64
C GLU A 82 20.81 -15.07 9.52
N ILE A 83 19.72 -15.21 10.28
CA ILE A 83 19.50 -14.75 11.66
C ILE A 83 18.01 -15.02 11.96
N ALA A 84 17.77 -16.12 12.67
CA ALA A 84 16.82 -16.27 13.76
C ALA A 84 16.57 -17.77 13.92
N LYS A 85 16.84 -18.28 15.12
CA LYS A 85 16.35 -19.58 15.60
C LYS A 85 14.82 -19.45 15.66
N ALA A 86 14.16 -19.66 14.53
CA ALA A 86 12.77 -19.26 14.30
C ALA A 86 11.86 -20.07 15.22
N ALA A 87 10.99 -19.37 15.96
CA ALA A 87 9.79 -19.99 16.49
C ALA A 87 9.10 -20.75 15.33
N PRO A 88 8.57 -21.95 15.58
CA PRO A 88 7.93 -22.73 14.52
C PRO A 88 6.82 -21.90 13.87
N ALA A 89 6.84 -21.83 12.54
CA ALA A 89 5.79 -21.15 11.79
C ALA A 89 4.43 -21.79 12.11
N ILE A 90 3.39 -20.98 12.28
CA ILE A 90 2.03 -21.47 12.47
C ILE A 90 1.63 -22.25 11.22
N VAL A 91 1.32 -23.53 11.38
CA VAL A 91 0.88 -24.42 10.31
C VAL A 91 -0.65 -24.41 10.29
N PRO A 92 -1.29 -23.98 9.19
CA PRO A 92 -2.74 -24.08 9.05
C PRO A 92 -3.20 -25.53 9.08
N THR A 93 -4.28 -25.82 9.80
CA THR A 93 -4.90 -27.15 9.84
C THR A 93 -5.99 -27.30 8.79
N ARG A 94 -6.58 -26.19 8.33
CA ARG A 94 -7.61 -26.16 7.30
C ARG A 94 -7.00 -25.93 5.93
N GLN A 95 -7.56 -26.59 4.93
CA GLN A 95 -7.20 -26.45 3.51
C GLN A 95 -8.41 -25.91 2.75
N GLY A 96 -8.18 -25.06 1.76
CA GLY A 96 -9.22 -24.45 0.95
C GLY A 96 -8.79 -24.30 -0.50
N THR A 97 -9.66 -24.67 -1.44
CA THR A 97 -9.41 -24.46 -2.87
C THR A 97 -10.15 -23.21 -3.34
N ILE A 98 -9.42 -22.26 -3.91
CA ILE A 98 -10.00 -21.01 -4.40
C ILE A 98 -10.81 -21.26 -5.67
N ASN A 99 -12.04 -20.77 -5.68
CA ASN A 99 -12.96 -20.89 -6.81
C ASN A 99 -12.59 -19.86 -7.91
N ARG A 100 -11.84 -20.34 -8.92
CA ARG A 100 -11.37 -19.51 -10.05
C ARG A 100 -12.50 -18.96 -10.92
N GLU A 101 -13.59 -19.71 -11.11
CA GLU A 101 -14.76 -19.23 -11.88
C GLU A 101 -15.45 -18.06 -11.17
N ARG A 102 -15.51 -18.12 -9.84
CA ARG A 102 -16.06 -17.05 -9.02
C ARG A 102 -15.17 -15.81 -9.04
N LEU A 103 -13.85 -15.97 -8.98
CA LEU A 103 -12.93 -14.85 -9.17
C LEU A 103 -13.13 -14.19 -10.53
N ALA A 104 -13.20 -14.98 -11.59
CA ALA A 104 -13.42 -14.49 -12.95
C ALA A 104 -14.75 -13.74 -13.09
N SER A 105 -15.86 -14.29 -12.58
CA SER A 105 -17.19 -13.64 -12.67
C SER A 105 -17.29 -12.33 -11.88
N ARG A 106 -16.44 -12.15 -10.86
CA ARG A 106 -16.31 -10.90 -10.10
C ARG A 106 -15.26 -9.95 -10.65
N GLY A 107 -14.63 -10.28 -11.78
CA GLY A 107 -13.57 -9.47 -12.39
C GLY A 107 -12.32 -9.36 -11.51
N MET A 108 -12.03 -10.37 -10.69
CA MET A 108 -10.82 -10.43 -9.88
C MET A 108 -9.67 -11.09 -10.64
N ILE A 109 -8.45 -10.95 -10.12
CA ILE A 109 -7.27 -11.63 -10.63
C ILE A 109 -7.48 -13.14 -10.50
N VAL A 110 -7.28 -13.87 -11.59
CA VAL A 110 -7.32 -15.34 -11.59
C VAL A 110 -5.88 -15.87 -11.63
N PRO A 111 -5.42 -16.59 -10.60
CA PRO A 111 -4.09 -17.18 -10.60
C PRO A 111 -3.92 -18.20 -11.74
N GLY A 112 -2.77 -18.15 -12.42
CA GLY A 112 -2.44 -19.06 -13.51
C GLY A 112 -3.02 -18.67 -14.88
N THR A 113 -3.78 -17.57 -14.98
CA THR A 113 -4.22 -17.03 -16.28
C THR A 113 -3.26 -15.97 -16.82
N PRO A 114 -3.35 -15.62 -18.12
CA PRO A 114 -2.60 -14.50 -18.66
C PRO A 114 -2.82 -13.19 -17.90
N VAL A 115 -1.85 -12.29 -18.03
CA VAL A 115 -1.87 -10.96 -17.42
C VAL A 115 -3.10 -10.18 -17.94
N THR A 116 -3.97 -9.77 -17.02
CA THR A 116 -5.12 -8.90 -17.28
C THR A 116 -4.79 -7.45 -16.94
N GLY A 117 -5.60 -6.49 -17.41
CA GLY A 117 -5.44 -5.08 -17.03
C GLY A 117 -5.46 -4.86 -15.51
N ILE A 118 -6.38 -5.53 -14.81
CA ILE A 118 -6.48 -5.50 -13.35
C ILE A 118 -5.19 -6.04 -12.70
N SER A 119 -4.62 -7.12 -13.24
CA SER A 119 -3.36 -7.65 -12.70
C SER A 119 -2.19 -6.67 -12.86
N GLU A 120 -2.13 -5.88 -13.93
CA GLU A 120 -1.12 -4.81 -14.09
C GLU A 120 -1.37 -3.63 -13.15
N GLU A 121 -2.63 -3.25 -12.93
CA GLU A 121 -2.99 -2.19 -11.98
C GLU A 121 -2.57 -2.57 -10.56
N TYR A 122 -2.90 -3.78 -10.10
CA TYR A 122 -2.46 -4.25 -8.78
C TYR A 122 -0.96 -4.57 -8.71
N ARG A 123 -0.26 -4.77 -9.84
CA ARG A 123 1.22 -4.79 -9.87
C ARG A 123 1.81 -3.43 -9.53
N ILE A 124 1.17 -2.33 -9.93
CA ILE A 124 1.60 -0.97 -9.57
C ILE A 124 1.37 -0.73 -8.08
N VAL A 125 0.19 -1.07 -7.58
CA VAL A 125 -0.17 -0.93 -6.16
C VAL A 125 0.80 -1.71 -5.27
N LYS A 126 1.03 -3.00 -5.58
CA LYS A 126 1.94 -3.82 -4.76
C LYS A 126 3.37 -3.30 -4.74
N ARG A 127 3.86 -2.73 -5.85
CA ARG A 127 5.22 -2.17 -5.91
C ARG A 127 5.39 -0.99 -4.97
N GLU A 128 4.42 -0.09 -4.87
CA GLU A 128 4.48 1.01 -3.90
C GLU A 128 4.44 0.50 -2.46
N LEU A 129 3.57 -0.48 -2.19
CA LEU A 129 3.42 -1.09 -0.88
C LEU A 129 4.70 -1.82 -0.41
N ILE A 130 5.34 -2.60 -1.30
CA ILE A 130 6.61 -3.28 -1.00
C ILE A 130 7.76 -2.27 -0.78
N ARG A 131 7.78 -1.15 -1.52
CA ARG A 131 8.79 -0.10 -1.32
C ARG A 131 8.79 0.45 0.12
N ASN A 132 7.63 0.46 0.77
CA ASN A 132 7.48 0.96 2.13
C ASN A 132 7.87 -0.06 3.21
N PHE A 133 8.01 -1.35 2.86
CA PHE A 133 8.43 -2.39 3.81
C PHE A 133 9.92 -2.36 4.11
N GLY A 134 10.76 -2.16 3.09
CA GLY A 134 12.20 -2.38 3.17
C GLY A 134 13.06 -1.13 3.32
N GLY A 135 12.48 0.08 3.36
CA GLY A 135 13.24 1.33 3.38
C GLY A 135 14.22 1.41 2.20
N VAL A 136 13.72 1.42 0.97
CA VAL A 136 14.59 1.49 -0.21
C VAL A 136 15.03 2.95 -0.44
N GLY A 137 16.35 3.19 -0.39
CA GLY A 137 16.94 4.52 -0.60
C GLY A 137 16.93 5.39 0.66
N ASN A 138 16.52 6.66 0.53
CA ASN A 138 16.53 7.66 1.61
C ASN A 138 15.21 7.71 2.43
N ARG A 139 14.35 6.71 2.31
CA ARG A 139 13.04 6.67 3.02
C ARG A 139 13.14 5.83 4.30
N PRO A 140 12.57 6.31 5.43
CA PRO A 140 12.56 5.55 6.67
C PRO A 140 11.70 4.28 6.53
N ILE A 141 12.13 3.20 7.18
CA ILE A 141 11.34 1.97 7.32
C ILE A 141 10.11 2.30 8.18
N LEU A 142 8.92 1.96 7.70
CA LEU A 142 7.70 2.15 8.48
C LEU A 142 7.61 1.09 9.60
N PRO A 143 7.44 1.50 10.87
CA PRO A 143 7.12 0.56 11.94
C PRO A 143 5.86 -0.23 11.57
N ARG A 144 5.89 -1.56 11.74
CA ARG A 144 4.78 -2.46 11.35
C ARG A 144 4.38 -2.33 9.88
N GLY A 145 5.31 -1.92 9.01
CA GLY A 145 5.05 -1.66 7.59
C GLY A 145 4.41 -2.85 6.86
N HIS A 146 4.72 -4.09 7.27
CA HIS A 146 4.17 -5.31 6.69
C HIS A 146 2.69 -5.57 7.01
N ARG A 147 2.10 -4.79 7.93
CA ARG A 147 0.68 -4.83 8.26
C ARG A 147 -0.03 -3.72 7.51
N VAL A 148 -0.92 -4.11 6.62
CA VAL A 148 -1.60 -3.22 5.67
C VAL A 148 -3.09 -3.33 5.89
N LEU A 149 -3.71 -2.24 6.32
CA LEU A 149 -5.16 -2.13 6.43
C LEU A 149 -5.77 -1.67 5.11
N ILE A 150 -6.83 -2.34 4.67
CA ILE A 150 -7.66 -1.92 3.55
C ILE A 150 -8.96 -1.38 4.12
N ALA A 151 -9.19 -0.09 3.92
CA ALA A 151 -10.34 0.63 4.46
C ALA A 151 -11.03 1.43 3.37
N SER A 152 -12.27 1.86 3.63
CA SER A 152 -13.02 2.75 2.76
C SER A 152 -13.87 3.69 3.62
N ALA A 153 -14.32 4.82 3.08
CA ALA A 153 -15.18 5.73 3.82
C ALA A 153 -16.57 5.12 4.03
N ASN A 154 -17.14 4.57 2.95
CA ASN A 154 -18.51 4.07 2.90
C ASN A 154 -18.59 2.58 2.48
N PRO A 155 -19.70 1.89 2.79
CA PRO A 155 -19.98 0.56 2.25
C PRO A 155 -20.00 0.55 0.72
N GLY A 156 -19.55 -0.55 0.11
CA GLY A 156 -19.64 -0.75 -1.35
C GLY A 156 -18.53 -0.10 -2.18
N GLU A 157 -17.56 0.57 -1.57
CA GLU A 157 -16.47 1.24 -2.32
C GLU A 157 -15.42 0.27 -2.89
N GLY A 158 -15.48 -1.01 -2.51
CA GLY A 158 -14.64 -2.09 -3.04
C GLY A 158 -13.41 -2.44 -2.21
N LYS A 159 -13.41 -2.10 -0.91
CA LYS A 159 -12.48 -2.57 0.14
C LYS A 159 -12.07 -4.05 -0.03
N THR A 160 -13.02 -4.98 0.10
CA THR A 160 -12.76 -6.42 -0.01
C THR A 160 -12.24 -6.84 -1.39
N PHE A 161 -12.77 -6.24 -2.47
CA PHE A 161 -12.26 -6.48 -3.82
C PHE A 161 -10.78 -6.09 -3.93
N SER A 162 -10.41 -4.94 -3.35
CA SER A 162 -9.02 -4.47 -3.32
C SER A 162 -8.13 -5.33 -2.44
N ALA A 163 -8.61 -5.74 -1.27
CA ALA A 163 -7.87 -6.61 -0.36
C ALA A 163 -7.55 -7.97 -1.01
N VAL A 164 -8.54 -8.61 -1.62
CA VAL A 164 -8.37 -9.91 -2.31
C VAL A 164 -7.42 -9.78 -3.49
N ASN A 165 -7.62 -8.81 -4.39
CA ASN A 165 -6.75 -8.65 -5.56
C ASN A 165 -5.31 -8.29 -5.17
N LEU A 166 -5.12 -7.47 -4.13
CA LEU A 166 -3.80 -7.15 -3.63
C LEU A 166 -3.12 -8.40 -3.05
N ALA A 167 -3.83 -9.19 -2.25
CA ALA A 167 -3.31 -10.43 -1.68
C ALA A 167 -2.91 -11.44 -2.77
N LEU A 168 -3.76 -11.64 -3.78
CA LEU A 168 -3.47 -12.48 -4.95
C LEU A 168 -2.26 -11.97 -5.74
N SER A 169 -2.16 -10.66 -5.95
CA SER A 169 -1.05 -10.04 -6.68
C SER A 169 0.29 -10.16 -5.92
N LEU A 170 0.25 -10.11 -4.58
CA LEU A 170 1.42 -10.31 -3.72
C LEU A 170 1.85 -11.78 -3.65
N ALA A 171 0.90 -12.72 -3.56
CA ALA A 171 1.19 -14.15 -3.44
C ALA A 171 1.88 -14.74 -4.69
N VAL A 172 1.75 -14.10 -5.85
CA VAL A 172 2.48 -14.50 -7.07
C VAL A 172 3.99 -14.25 -6.96
N GLU A 173 4.43 -13.33 -6.09
CA GLU A 173 5.85 -13.09 -5.88
C GLU A 173 6.45 -14.20 -5.00
N ALA A 174 7.42 -14.95 -5.53
CA ALA A 174 7.94 -16.17 -4.92
C ALA A 174 8.50 -16.00 -3.48
N ASP A 175 8.87 -14.77 -3.10
CA ASP A 175 9.51 -14.47 -1.82
C ASP A 175 8.54 -13.96 -0.73
N HIS A 176 7.22 -13.89 -1.00
CA HIS A 176 6.27 -13.31 -0.05
C HIS A 176 5.26 -14.34 0.47
N ASP A 177 5.20 -14.45 1.79
CA ASP A 177 4.11 -15.11 2.51
C ASP A 177 3.05 -14.05 2.83
N VAL A 178 1.82 -14.27 2.39
CA VAL A 178 0.71 -13.33 2.49
C VAL A 178 -0.39 -13.97 3.31
N LEU A 179 -0.82 -13.26 4.36
CA LEU A 179 -2.01 -13.60 5.12
C LEU A 179 -3.07 -12.54 4.88
N LEU A 180 -4.18 -12.94 4.27
CA LEU A 180 -5.37 -12.12 4.12
C LEU A 180 -6.28 -12.36 5.32
N ILE A 181 -6.58 -11.31 6.08
CA ILE A 181 -7.40 -11.34 7.29
C ILE A 181 -8.70 -10.57 6.99
N ASP A 182 -9.84 -11.22 7.16
CA ASP A 182 -11.14 -10.54 7.16
C ASP A 182 -11.42 -10.01 8.56
N ALA A 183 -11.41 -8.69 8.75
CA ALA A 183 -11.73 -8.03 10.01
C ALA A 183 -13.06 -7.24 9.92
N ASP A 184 -13.84 -7.42 8.84
CA ASP A 184 -15.20 -6.90 8.72
C ASP A 184 -16.20 -7.90 9.32
N ILE A 185 -16.32 -7.91 10.64
CA ILE A 185 -17.16 -8.85 11.38
C ILE A 185 -18.66 -8.62 11.10
N ALA A 186 -19.03 -7.37 10.82
CA ALA A 186 -20.42 -7.00 10.53
C ALA A 186 -20.89 -7.53 9.18
N LYS A 187 -19.99 -7.57 8.18
CA LYS A 187 -20.30 -8.09 6.84
C LYS A 187 -19.07 -8.77 6.21
N PRO A 188 -18.66 -9.95 6.74
CA PRO A 188 -17.50 -10.66 6.22
C PRO A 188 -17.78 -11.12 4.80
N SER A 189 -16.80 -10.96 3.92
CA SER A 189 -17.00 -11.21 2.49
C SER A 189 -15.77 -11.77 1.76
N VAL A 190 -14.63 -11.92 2.46
CA VAL A 190 -13.41 -12.51 1.89
C VAL A 190 -13.63 -13.97 1.49
N LEU A 191 -14.20 -14.79 2.39
CA LEU A 191 -14.46 -16.21 2.10
C LEU A 191 -15.43 -16.38 0.93
N GLU A 192 -16.50 -15.58 0.92
CA GLU A 192 -17.50 -15.59 -0.15
C GLU A 192 -16.87 -15.22 -1.51
N ALA A 193 -15.95 -14.24 -1.53
CA ALA A 193 -15.22 -13.83 -2.72
C ALA A 193 -14.30 -14.93 -3.25
N LEU A 194 -13.61 -15.65 -2.35
CA LEU A 194 -12.68 -16.73 -2.69
C LEU A 194 -13.38 -18.08 -2.94
N GLY A 195 -14.64 -18.23 -2.54
CA GLY A 195 -15.37 -19.50 -2.60
C GLY A 195 -14.88 -20.52 -1.57
N LEU A 196 -14.46 -20.06 -0.40
CA LEU A 196 -13.95 -20.89 0.70
C LEU A 196 -15.03 -21.16 1.75
N GLU A 197 -14.87 -22.25 2.48
CA GLU A 197 -15.76 -22.63 3.58
C GLU A 197 -15.49 -21.80 4.84
N ASP A 198 -16.56 -21.54 5.58
CA ASP A 198 -16.52 -20.78 6.84
C ASP A 198 -15.94 -21.60 7.99
N GLY A 199 -15.59 -20.93 9.08
CA GLY A 199 -15.08 -21.56 10.30
C GLY A 199 -14.38 -20.56 11.22
N PRO A 200 -13.63 -21.04 12.23
CA PRO A 200 -12.96 -20.18 13.18
C PRO A 200 -12.03 -19.18 12.51
N GLY A 201 -11.95 -17.98 13.07
CA GLY A 201 -11.24 -16.84 12.48
C GLY A 201 -10.60 -15.91 13.49
N LEU A 202 -10.47 -14.64 13.10
CA LEU A 202 -9.85 -13.57 13.87
C LEU A 202 -10.51 -13.42 15.24
N MET A 203 -11.84 -13.35 15.29
CA MET A 203 -12.56 -13.09 16.53
C MET A 203 -12.51 -14.27 17.49
N ASP A 204 -12.58 -15.50 16.99
CA ASP A 204 -12.44 -16.70 17.83
C ASP A 204 -11.05 -16.76 18.47
N ALA A 205 -9.99 -16.42 17.70
CA ALA A 205 -8.61 -16.34 18.22
C ALA A 205 -8.41 -15.20 19.23
N LEU A 206 -9.17 -14.10 19.10
CA LEU A 206 -9.17 -12.99 20.07
C LEU A 206 -10.02 -13.27 21.31
N ALA A 207 -11.03 -14.14 21.21
CA ALA A 207 -11.85 -14.53 22.34
C ALA A 207 -11.17 -15.62 23.18
N ASP A 208 -10.68 -16.70 22.56
CA ASP A 208 -10.12 -17.87 23.25
C ASP A 208 -8.60 -18.01 23.05
N ALA A 209 -7.83 -17.83 24.12
CA ALA A 209 -6.37 -17.83 24.07
C ALA A 209 -5.78 -19.23 23.93
N HIS A 210 -6.61 -20.26 24.12
CA HIS A 210 -6.25 -21.66 24.00
C HIS A 210 -6.58 -22.24 22.63
N LEU A 211 -7.33 -21.51 21.79
CA LEU A 211 -7.63 -21.92 20.42
C LEU A 211 -6.33 -21.93 19.59
N PRO A 212 -5.95 -23.05 18.97
CA PRO A 212 -4.76 -23.10 18.13
C PRO A 212 -4.92 -22.19 16.91
N LEU A 213 -3.98 -21.25 16.70
CA LEU A 213 -4.04 -20.33 15.56
C LEU A 213 -4.06 -21.03 14.21
N GLY A 214 -3.51 -22.25 14.11
CA GLY A 214 -3.60 -23.06 12.90
C GLY A 214 -5.04 -23.39 12.48
N ASP A 215 -5.97 -23.50 13.44
CA ASP A 215 -7.39 -23.80 13.20
C ASP A 215 -8.16 -22.57 12.68
N CYS A 216 -7.64 -21.37 12.95
CA CYS A 216 -8.17 -20.12 12.43
C CYS A 216 -7.63 -19.76 11.04
N LEU A 217 -6.70 -20.56 10.49
CA LEU A 217 -6.04 -20.31 9.22
C LEU A 217 -6.46 -21.34 8.18
N ILE A 218 -6.74 -20.85 6.98
CA ILE A 218 -6.99 -21.65 5.78
C ILE A 218 -5.76 -21.53 4.89
N GLN A 219 -5.07 -22.66 4.69
CA GLN A 219 -4.08 -22.77 3.61
C GLN A 219 -4.82 -22.86 2.27
N THR A 220 -4.50 -21.96 1.35
CA THR A 220 -5.10 -21.98 0.01
C THR A 220 -4.29 -22.83 -0.96
N ASP A 221 -4.88 -23.18 -2.10
CA ASP A 221 -4.18 -23.81 -3.25
C ASP A 221 -3.26 -22.85 -4.01
N ILE A 222 -3.19 -21.58 -3.60
CA ILE A 222 -2.23 -20.59 -4.12
C ILE A 222 -0.99 -20.59 -3.21
N PRO A 223 0.21 -20.88 -3.75
CA PRO A 223 1.45 -20.80 -2.99
C PRO A 223 1.64 -19.41 -2.36
N GLY A 224 2.03 -19.39 -1.09
CA GLY A 224 2.27 -18.15 -0.36
C GLY A 224 1.02 -17.39 0.07
N LEU A 225 -0.21 -17.89 -0.17
CA LEU A 225 -1.44 -17.26 0.32
C LEU A 225 -2.15 -18.11 1.37
N LYS A 226 -2.41 -17.48 2.51
CA LYS A 226 -3.27 -17.98 3.60
C LYS A 226 -4.39 -17.00 3.85
N VAL A 227 -5.50 -17.49 4.39
CA VAL A 227 -6.68 -16.69 4.74
C VAL A 227 -7.05 -16.94 6.20
N MET A 228 -7.31 -15.86 6.93
CA MET A 228 -7.96 -15.88 8.25
C MET A 228 -9.34 -15.23 8.08
N PRO A 229 -10.45 -15.97 8.25
CA PRO A 229 -11.79 -15.38 8.20
C PRO A 229 -12.05 -14.51 9.43
N ALA A 230 -13.17 -13.78 9.44
CA ALA A 230 -13.58 -12.96 10.58
C ALA A 230 -13.88 -13.81 11.81
N GLY A 231 -14.52 -14.96 11.62
CA GLY A 231 -14.94 -15.84 12.71
C GLY A 231 -16.25 -15.37 13.36
N THR A 232 -16.49 -15.82 14.58
CA THR A 232 -17.76 -15.53 15.29
C THR A 232 -17.76 -14.12 15.89
N GLY A 233 -18.75 -13.30 15.53
CA GLY A 233 -18.94 -11.98 16.16
C GLY A 233 -19.42 -12.07 17.60
N HIS A 234 -19.05 -11.07 18.41
CA HIS A 234 -19.36 -10.94 19.82
C HIS A 234 -19.94 -9.56 20.14
N MET A 235 -20.51 -9.39 21.33
CA MET A 235 -21.08 -8.10 21.77
C MET A 235 -20.01 -7.00 21.97
N HIS A 236 -18.73 -7.38 22.08
CA HIS A 236 -17.60 -6.50 22.42
C HIS A 236 -16.49 -6.55 21.37
N ASP A 237 -16.86 -6.69 20.10
CA ASP A 237 -15.92 -6.84 18.98
C ASP A 237 -14.92 -5.68 18.89
N THR A 238 -15.40 -4.45 19.08
CA THR A 238 -14.54 -3.25 18.97
C THR A 238 -13.53 -3.21 20.10
N GLU A 239 -13.93 -3.56 21.32
CA GLU A 239 -13.07 -3.60 22.51
C GLU A 239 -12.03 -4.72 22.40
N LEU A 240 -12.43 -5.89 21.88
CA LEU A 240 -11.51 -6.98 21.60
C LEU A 240 -10.45 -6.54 20.58
N LEU A 241 -10.87 -5.89 19.49
CA LEU A 241 -9.95 -5.36 18.47
C LEU A 241 -9.01 -4.28 19.02
N ALA A 242 -9.47 -3.45 19.96
CA ALA A 242 -8.66 -2.40 20.59
C ALA A 242 -7.68 -2.93 21.65
N SER A 243 -7.79 -4.20 22.02
CA SER A 243 -7.02 -4.77 23.11
C SER A 243 -5.54 -4.98 22.76
N ALA A 244 -4.69 -5.05 23.79
CA ALA A 244 -3.29 -5.47 23.63
C ALA A 244 -3.16 -6.89 23.03
N ARG A 245 -4.22 -7.70 23.15
CA ARG A 245 -4.28 -9.05 22.59
C ARG A 245 -4.28 -9.04 21.06
N THR A 246 -4.88 -8.04 20.42
CA THR A 246 -4.82 -7.88 18.96
C THR A 246 -3.39 -7.69 18.47
N ASP A 247 -2.62 -6.82 19.14
CA ASP A 247 -1.23 -6.60 18.75
C ASP A 247 -0.36 -7.84 18.98
N ALA A 248 -0.59 -8.56 20.08
CA ALA A 248 0.07 -9.82 20.37
C ALA A 248 -0.29 -10.90 19.33
N LEU A 249 -1.56 -11.01 18.93
CA LEU A 249 -2.03 -11.93 17.91
C LEU A 249 -1.40 -11.63 16.54
N LEU A 250 -1.41 -10.37 16.10
CA LEU A 250 -0.78 -9.97 14.84
C LEU A 250 0.73 -10.23 14.86
N ALA A 251 1.39 -9.99 15.99
CA ALA A 251 2.80 -10.33 16.18
C ALA A 251 3.04 -11.85 16.12
N GLN A 252 2.16 -12.66 16.73
CA GLN A 252 2.22 -14.13 16.64
C GLN A 252 2.03 -14.61 15.19
N LEU A 253 1.12 -14.00 14.43
CA LEU A 253 0.91 -14.32 13.01
C LEU A 253 2.12 -14.01 12.13
N GLU A 254 3.01 -13.10 12.55
CA GLU A 254 4.27 -12.79 11.88
C GLU A 254 5.43 -13.74 12.31
N GLN A 255 5.28 -14.48 13.42
CA GLN A 255 6.33 -15.39 13.92
C GLN A 255 6.56 -16.57 12.96
N GLY A 256 7.84 -16.92 12.78
CA GLY A 256 8.25 -18.05 11.93
C GLY A 256 8.17 -17.78 10.41
N ALA A 257 7.68 -16.62 9.99
CA ALA A 257 7.66 -16.17 8.59
C ALA A 257 8.21 -14.74 8.48
N PRO A 258 9.54 -14.55 8.56
CA PRO A 258 10.15 -13.21 8.47
C PRO A 258 9.74 -12.51 7.17
N GLY A 259 9.07 -11.36 7.27
CA GLY A 259 8.59 -10.61 6.12
C GLY A 259 7.21 -10.99 5.61
N ARG A 260 6.44 -11.82 6.34
CA ARG A 260 5.02 -12.07 6.04
C ARG A 260 4.25 -10.75 5.96
N ILE A 261 3.41 -10.61 4.94
CA ILE A 261 2.55 -9.45 4.72
C ILE A 261 1.16 -9.78 5.24
N LEU A 262 0.64 -8.95 6.14
CA LEU A 262 -0.73 -9.03 6.63
C LEU A 262 -1.59 -8.03 5.86
N ILE A 263 -2.54 -8.51 5.06
CA ILE A 263 -3.57 -7.68 4.42
C ILE A 263 -4.83 -7.82 5.25
N ILE A 264 -5.31 -6.72 5.85
CA ILE A 264 -6.47 -6.71 6.75
C ILE A 264 -7.61 -5.98 6.05
N ASP A 265 -8.66 -6.70 5.66
CA ASP A 265 -9.90 -6.09 5.17
C ASP A 265 -10.73 -5.60 6.35
N SER A 266 -11.13 -4.33 6.35
CA SER A 266 -11.79 -3.69 7.50
C SER A 266 -13.19 -3.18 7.13
N PRO A 267 -14.10 -2.98 8.09
CA PRO A 267 -15.39 -2.35 7.80
C PRO A 267 -15.22 -0.89 7.34
N PRO A 268 -16.26 -0.27 6.75
CA PRO A 268 -16.18 1.14 6.36
C PRO A 268 -16.01 2.07 7.54
N VAL A 269 -15.08 3.02 7.44
CA VAL A 269 -14.63 3.89 8.54
C VAL A 269 -15.76 4.77 9.09
N LEU A 270 -16.65 5.27 8.22
CA LEU A 270 -17.77 6.11 8.65
C LEU A 270 -18.99 5.32 9.12
N ALA A 271 -19.01 4.00 8.88
CA ALA A 271 -20.11 3.13 9.28
C ALA A 271 -19.85 2.41 10.61
N ALA A 272 -18.58 2.17 10.96
CA ALA A 272 -18.22 1.43 12.16
C ALA A 272 -16.83 1.84 12.71
N SER A 273 -16.69 1.82 14.04
CA SER A 273 -15.43 2.12 14.75
C SER A 273 -14.27 1.13 14.56
N PRO A 274 -14.45 -0.17 14.24
CA PRO A 274 -13.33 -1.11 14.18
C PRO A 274 -12.19 -0.73 13.24
N ALA A 275 -12.47 -0.08 12.10
CA ALA A 275 -11.43 0.31 11.16
C ALA A 275 -10.47 1.36 11.76
N ALA A 276 -10.99 2.35 12.48
CA ALA A 276 -10.18 3.35 13.18
C ALA A 276 -9.34 2.73 14.30
N VAL A 277 -9.87 1.72 14.98
CA VAL A 277 -9.12 0.95 16.00
C VAL A 277 -7.99 0.15 15.35
N LEU A 278 -8.29 -0.59 14.28
CA LEU A 278 -7.31 -1.37 13.51
C LEU A 278 -6.18 -0.49 12.94
N ALA A 279 -6.44 0.78 12.65
CA ALA A 279 -5.44 1.75 12.21
C ALA A 279 -4.23 1.84 13.16
N GLY A 280 -4.47 1.71 14.47
CA GLY A 280 -3.40 1.73 15.49
C GLY A 280 -2.53 0.48 15.51
N HIS A 281 -2.95 -0.59 14.86
CA HIS A 281 -2.24 -1.87 14.81
C HIS A 281 -1.41 -2.07 13.52
N VAL A 282 -1.55 -1.16 12.54
CA VAL A 282 -0.93 -1.28 11.21
C VAL A 282 0.09 -0.17 10.93
N GLY A 283 1.07 -0.48 10.08
CA GLY A 283 2.04 0.52 9.61
C GLY A 283 1.58 1.26 8.36
N GLN A 284 0.64 0.70 7.60
CA GLN A 284 0.14 1.28 6.35
C GLN A 284 -1.36 1.09 6.22
N THR A 285 -2.04 2.10 5.68
CA THR A 285 -3.44 2.02 5.29
C THR A 285 -3.61 2.34 3.81
N ILE A 286 -4.36 1.51 3.09
CA ILE A 286 -4.88 1.83 1.76
C ILE A 286 -6.35 2.21 1.92
N MET A 287 -6.64 3.49 1.69
CA MET A 287 -7.98 4.04 1.65
C MET A 287 -8.54 3.89 0.23
N VAL A 288 -9.49 2.98 0.06
CA VAL A 288 -10.20 2.75 -1.20
C VAL A 288 -11.22 3.86 -1.39
N VAL A 289 -11.12 4.57 -2.51
CA VAL A 289 -12.00 5.66 -2.91
C VAL A 289 -12.71 5.23 -4.18
N ARG A 290 -14.04 5.25 -4.18
CA ARG A 290 -14.80 4.86 -5.37
C ARG A 290 -14.96 6.04 -6.32
N ALA A 291 -14.45 5.88 -7.53
CA ALA A 291 -14.50 6.88 -8.58
C ALA A 291 -15.95 7.31 -8.85
N ASP A 292 -16.14 8.62 -8.96
CA ASP A 292 -17.43 9.26 -9.26
C ASP A 292 -18.56 8.98 -8.23
N GLU A 293 -18.25 8.36 -7.08
CA GLU A 293 -19.23 8.01 -6.04
C GLU A 293 -18.83 8.54 -4.65
N THR A 294 -17.57 8.38 -4.23
CA THR A 294 -17.11 8.85 -2.91
C THR A 294 -16.98 10.38 -2.87
N LEU A 295 -17.66 11.03 -1.94
CA LEU A 295 -17.56 12.47 -1.71
C LEU A 295 -16.22 12.84 -1.06
N GLU A 296 -15.64 13.99 -1.44
CA GLU A 296 -14.39 14.48 -0.85
C GLU A 296 -14.53 14.71 0.67
N SER A 297 -15.69 15.21 1.13
CA SER A 297 -15.96 15.41 2.56
C SER A 297 -15.92 14.09 3.33
N ALA A 298 -16.60 13.06 2.82
CA ALA A 298 -16.59 11.73 3.43
C ALA A 298 -15.17 11.14 3.48
N LEU A 299 -14.38 11.31 2.41
CA LEU A 299 -12.98 10.90 2.40
C LEU A 299 -12.16 11.63 3.47
N ARG A 300 -12.34 12.94 3.61
CA ARG A 300 -11.65 13.76 4.60
C ARG A 300 -11.99 13.34 6.03
N ASP A 301 -13.27 13.11 6.30
CA ASP A 301 -13.74 12.64 7.61
C ASP A 301 -13.16 11.26 7.94
N ALA A 302 -13.17 10.34 6.96
CA ALA A 302 -12.60 9.00 7.12
C ALA A 302 -11.10 9.07 7.41
N ILE A 303 -10.33 9.86 6.67
CA ILE A 303 -8.89 10.06 6.92
C ILE A 303 -8.65 10.65 8.32
N GLY A 304 -9.50 11.58 8.77
CA GLY A 304 -9.41 12.17 10.11
C GLY A 304 -9.56 11.13 11.22
N LEU A 305 -10.47 10.17 11.07
CA LEU A 305 -10.67 9.08 12.02
C LEU A 305 -9.53 8.05 12.02
N MET A 306 -8.80 7.93 10.90
CA MET A 306 -7.69 6.99 10.71
C MET A 306 -6.34 7.51 11.21
N GLY A 307 -6.32 8.62 11.95
CA GLY A 307 -5.09 9.34 12.35
C GLY A 307 -4.08 8.53 13.17
N ALA A 308 -4.46 7.36 13.72
CA ALA A 308 -3.53 6.44 14.38
C ALA A 308 -2.52 5.79 13.40
N CYS A 309 -2.86 5.68 12.11
CA CYS A 309 -1.94 5.24 11.08
C CYS A 309 -1.39 6.45 10.30
N PRO A 310 -0.09 6.78 10.40
CA PRO A 310 0.46 7.96 9.76
C PRO A 310 0.61 7.81 8.23
N HIS A 311 0.67 6.58 7.72
CA HIS A 311 0.91 6.31 6.30
C HIS A 311 -0.35 5.83 5.60
N ILE A 312 -1.12 6.77 5.07
CA ILE A 312 -2.36 6.53 4.32
C ILE A 312 -2.12 6.78 2.84
N GLN A 313 -2.42 5.79 2.01
CA GLN A 313 -2.39 5.88 0.55
C GLN A 313 -3.81 5.78 0.00
N LEU A 314 -4.08 6.44 -1.12
CA LEU A 314 -5.40 6.37 -1.77
C LEU A 314 -5.36 5.37 -2.92
N LEU A 315 -6.38 4.52 -3.01
CA LEU A 315 -6.62 3.62 -4.14
C LEU A 315 -7.95 3.99 -4.79
N LEU A 316 -7.88 4.56 -5.99
CA LEU A 316 -9.08 4.88 -6.77
C LEU A 316 -9.64 3.61 -7.42
N ASN A 317 -10.85 3.21 -7.04
CA ASN A 317 -11.52 2.00 -7.53
C ASN A 317 -12.73 2.35 -8.40
N GLY A 318 -13.13 1.46 -9.32
CA GLY A 318 -14.35 1.61 -10.11
C GLY A 318 -14.28 2.63 -11.25
N VAL A 319 -13.08 3.00 -11.69
CA VAL A 319 -12.86 3.97 -12.77
C VAL A 319 -13.49 3.46 -14.07
N LYS A 320 -14.52 4.14 -14.57
CA LYS A 320 -15.17 3.83 -15.86
C LYS A 320 -14.48 4.52 -17.04
N PHE A 321 -13.93 5.72 -16.78
CA PHE A 321 -13.34 6.58 -17.79
C PHE A 321 -11.93 7.04 -17.37
N SER A 322 -10.96 6.89 -18.28
CA SER A 322 -9.60 7.42 -18.12
C SER A 322 -9.37 8.48 -19.19
N PRO A 323 -9.20 9.77 -18.82
CA PRO A 323 -8.88 10.83 -19.76
C PRO A 323 -7.59 10.48 -20.53
N GLY A 324 -7.72 10.27 -21.84
CA GLY A 324 -6.63 9.88 -22.75
C GLY A 324 -6.58 8.41 -23.14
N GLY A 325 -7.60 7.59 -22.79
CA GLY A 325 -7.75 6.21 -23.27
C GLY A 325 -6.70 5.21 -22.79
N ARG A 326 -5.75 5.66 -21.96
CA ARG A 326 -4.70 4.83 -21.38
C ARG A 326 -5.32 3.90 -20.34
N ARG A 327 -5.36 2.61 -20.66
CA ARG A 327 -5.67 1.51 -19.75
C ARG A 327 -4.47 0.59 -19.65
N PHE A 328 -4.11 0.20 -18.43
CA PHE A 328 -3.08 -0.80 -18.20
C PHE A 328 -3.56 -2.15 -18.79
N GLY A 329 -2.63 -2.94 -19.34
CA GLY A 329 -2.94 -4.22 -20.03
C GLY A 329 -3.18 -4.14 -21.54
N THR A 330 -3.28 -2.94 -22.13
CA THR A 330 -3.41 -2.76 -23.60
C THR A 330 -2.17 -3.24 -24.38
N TYR A 331 -1.01 -3.35 -23.72
CA TYR A 331 0.24 -3.81 -24.35
C TYR A 331 0.29 -5.32 -24.62
N TYR A 332 -0.45 -6.13 -23.85
CA TYR A 332 -0.47 -7.60 -24.00
C TYR A 332 -1.71 -8.12 -24.76
N GLY A 333 -2.59 -7.21 -25.20
CA GLY A 333 -3.87 -7.53 -25.85
C GLY A 333 -3.81 -7.74 -27.36
N GLN A 334 -2.72 -8.32 -27.90
CA GLN A 334 -2.63 -8.64 -29.33
C GLN A 334 -2.34 -10.14 -29.52
N GLY A 335 -3.41 -10.91 -29.78
CA GLY A 335 -3.32 -12.34 -30.09
C GLY A 335 -4.67 -13.04 -29.94
N GLY A 336 -5.60 -12.80 -30.86
CA GLY A 336 -6.89 -13.49 -30.86
C GLY A 336 -7.95 -12.84 -31.74
N ALA A 337 -7.74 -12.85 -33.05
CA ALA A 337 -8.76 -12.84 -34.08
C ALA A 337 -8.34 -13.85 -35.15
#